data_AF-A0A6B3IDS3-F1
#
_entry.id   AF-A0A6B3IDS3-F1
#
_cell.length_a   1.000
_cell.length_b   1.000
_cell.length_c   1.000
_cell.angle_alpha   90.00
_cell.angle_beta   90.00
_cell.angle_gamma   90.00
#
_symmetry.space_group_name_H-M   'P 1'
#
loop_
_entity.id
_entity.type
_entity.pdbx_description
1 polymer ?
#
loop_
_entity_poly.entity_id
_entity_poly.type
_entity_poly.pdbx_seq_one_letter_code
_entity_poly.pdbx_strand_id
1 'polypeptide(L)' 'GRFLDAVERAGLWAIVRPGPYICAEWENGGLPVWVTGRFGRRVRTRDAGYRAVVERWFRELLPQVVRRQVDRGGPVLLVQ' A
#
# COMPACT_ATOMS: atom_id res chain seq x y z
N GLY A 1 -1.65 10.08 8.86
CA GLY A 1 -2.71 9.15 8.48
C GLY A 1 -3.43 8.80 9.75
N ARG A 2 -4.68 9.26 9.89
CA ARG A 2 -5.45 9.23 11.14
C ARG A 2 -5.48 7.86 11.83
N PHE A 3 -5.53 6.77 11.05
CA PHE A 3 -5.55 5.42 11.59
C PHE A 3 -4.25 5.03 12.29
N LEU A 4 -3.10 5.21 11.62
CA LEU A 4 -1.80 4.90 12.24
C LEU A 4 -1.51 5.82 13.43
N ASP A 5 -1.93 7.09 13.39
CA ASP A 5 -1.84 7.98 14.55
C ASP A 5 -2.66 7.47 15.75
N ALA A 6 -3.77 6.77 15.49
CA ALA A 6 -4.58 6.15 16.55
C ALA A 6 -3.92 4.88 17.10
N VAL A 7 -3.26 4.08 16.26
CA VAL A 7 -2.47 2.91 16.68
C VAL A 7 -1.39 3.35 17.67
N GLU A 8 -0.67 4.42 17.37
CA GLU A 8 0.35 5.00 18.26
C GLU A 8 -0.24 5.44 19.60
N ARG A 9 -1.34 6.21 19.59
CA ARG A 9 -2.02 6.64 20.83
C ARG A 9 -2.55 5.48 21.68
N ALA A 10 -2.83 4.33 21.06
CA ALA A 10 -3.23 3.12 21.74
C ALA A 10 -2.04 2.30 22.28
N GLY A 11 -0.80 2.72 22.06
CA GLY A 11 0.41 2.00 22.47
C GLY A 11 0.65 0.71 21.69
N LEU A 12 0.12 0.61 20.47
CA LEU A 12 0.22 -0.57 19.62
C LEU A 12 1.27 -0.39 18.51
N TRP A 13 1.74 -1.52 17.98
CA TRP A 13 2.58 -1.56 16.77
C TRP A 13 1.76 -1.93 15.53
N ALA A 14 2.17 -1.44 14.37
CA ALA A 14 1.55 -1.73 13.08
C ALA A 14 2.50 -2.50 12.14
N ILE A 15 1.96 -3.53 11.50
CA ILE A 15 2.52 -4.12 10.28
C ILE A 15 1.64 -3.64 9.12
N VAL A 16 2.22 -2.85 8.20
CA VAL A 16 1.46 -2.24 7.09
C VAL A 16 1.60 -3.10 5.84
N ARG A 17 0.49 -3.41 5.16
CA ARG A 17 0.47 -4.21 3.93
C ARG A 17 -0.13 -3.38 2.78
N PRO A 18 0.64 -2.47 2.16
CA PRO A 18 0.10 -1.43 1.28
C PRO A 18 -0.23 -1.90 -0.15
N GLY A 19 0.07 -3.16 -0.50
CA GLY A 19 -0.27 -3.74 -1.79
C GLY A 19 0.90 -3.75 -2.79
N PRO A 20 0.66 -3.52 -4.11
CA PRO A 20 -0.52 -2.91 -4.71
C PRO A 20 -1.73 -3.86 -4.87
N TYR A 21 -1.51 -5.16 -4.72
CA TYR A 21 -2.56 -6.17 -4.63
C TYR A 21 -2.57 -6.72 -3.20
N ILE A 22 -3.74 -6.77 -2.58
CA ILE A 22 -3.88 -7.18 -1.16
C ILE A 22 -4.69 -8.45 -0.96
N CYS A 23 -5.34 -8.98 -2.01
CA CYS A 23 -6.34 -10.04 -1.89
C CYS A 23 -7.46 -9.59 -0.94
N ALA A 24 -7.41 -10.04 0.32
CA ALA A 24 -8.27 -9.63 1.42
C ALA A 24 -9.76 -9.82 1.17
N GLU A 25 -10.11 -10.71 0.23
CA GLU A 25 -11.48 -10.99 -0.20
C GLU A 25 -12.23 -9.68 -0.52
N TRP A 26 -11.49 -8.72 -1.07
CA TRP A 26 -11.97 -7.40 -1.45
C TRP A 26 -12.05 -7.28 -2.97
N GLU A 27 -12.90 -6.38 -3.45
CA GLU A 27 -13.14 -6.13 -4.87
C GLU A 27 -11.82 -6.02 -5.64
N ASN A 28 -11.67 -6.89 -6.65
CA ASN A 28 -10.49 -7.01 -7.51
C ASN A 28 -9.14 -7.06 -6.75
N GLY A 29 -9.13 -7.60 -5.53
CA GLY A 29 -7.94 -7.67 -4.66
C GLY A 29 -7.33 -6.31 -4.32
N GLY A 30 -8.15 -5.24 -4.31
CA GLY A 30 -7.74 -3.86 -4.07
C GLY A 30 -7.22 -3.11 -5.31
N LEU A 31 -7.12 -3.77 -6.46
CA LEU A 31 -6.70 -3.12 -7.70
C LEU A 31 -7.89 -2.36 -8.32
N PRO A 32 -7.72 -1.09 -8.75
CA PRO A 32 -8.78 -0.39 -9.46
C PRO A 32 -9.15 -1.13 -10.76
N VAL A 33 -10.45 -1.28 -11.04
CA VAL A 33 -10.96 -2.04 -12.20
C VAL A 33 -10.36 -1.56 -13.53
N TRP A 34 -10.08 -0.27 -13.68
CA TRP A 34 -9.46 0.27 -14.89
C TRP A 34 -8.02 -0.24 -15.12
N VAL A 35 -7.32 -0.66 -14.07
CA VAL A 35 -5.98 -1.26 -14.16
C VAL A 35 -6.08 -2.64 -14.79
N THR A 36 -6.97 -3.49 -14.28
CA THR A 36 -7.20 -4.83 -14.87
C THR A 36 -7.81 -4.75 -16.26
N GLY A 37 -8.70 -3.78 -16.52
CA GLY A 37 -9.24 -3.53 -17.86
C GLY A 37 -8.17 -3.12 -18.88
N ARG A 38 -7.23 -2.24 -18.50
CA ARG A 38 -6.17 -1.75 -19.40
C ARG A 38 -5.05 -2.76 -19.65
N PHE A 39 -4.62 -3.48 -18.60
CA PHE A 39 -3.43 -4.33 -18.68
C PHE A 39 -3.74 -5.82 -18.81
N GLY A 40 -4.95 -6.26 -18.44
CA GLY A 40 -5.37 -7.66 -18.52
C GLY A 40 -4.42 -8.60 -17.80
N ARG A 41 -3.97 -9.66 -18.49
CA ARG A 41 -3.01 -10.67 -17.96
C ARG A 41 -1.64 -10.09 -17.55
N ARG A 42 -1.34 -8.84 -17.90
CA ARG A 42 -0.08 -8.18 -17.55
C ARG A 42 -0.08 -7.55 -16.16
N VAL A 43 -1.26 -7.46 -15.52
CA VAL A 43 -1.37 -7.06 -14.11
C VAL A 43 -0.54 -8.00 -13.23
N ARG A 44 0.14 -7.42 -12.22
CA ARG A 44 1.04 -8.14 -11.29
C ARG A 44 2.23 -8.85 -11.97
N THR A 45 2.66 -8.34 -13.12
CA THR A 45 3.88 -8.78 -13.81
C THR A 45 4.92 -7.65 -13.86
N ARG A 46 6.01 -7.86 -14.61
CA ARG A 46 7.03 -6.83 -14.88
C ARG A 46 6.67 -5.86 -16.02
N ASP A 47 5.46 -5.92 -16.57
CA ASP A 47 5.00 -4.98 -17.61
C ASP A 47 5.24 -3.53 -17.18
N ALA A 48 5.93 -2.76 -18.03
CA ALA A 48 6.36 -1.41 -17.69
C ALA A 48 5.18 -0.46 -17.46
N GLY A 49 4.07 -0.63 -18.20
CA GLY A 49 2.89 0.21 -18.06
C GLY A 49 2.16 -0.04 -16.74
N TYR A 50 2.00 -1.31 -16.35
CA TYR A 50 1.47 -1.67 -15.04
C TYR A 50 2.36 -1.15 -13.90
N ARG A 51 3.68 -1.34 -14.01
CA ARG A 51 4.64 -0.85 -13.02
C ARG A 51 4.59 0.67 -12.85
N ALA A 52 4.51 1.43 -13.94
CA ALA A 52 4.41 2.89 -13.86
C ALA A 52 3.15 3.36 -13.10
N VAL A 53 2.02 2.66 -13.26
CA VAL A 53 0.79 2.94 -12.51
C VAL A 53 0.97 2.64 -11.02
N VAL A 54 1.57 1.49 -10.69
CA VAL A 54 1.87 1.10 -9.30
C VAL A 54 2.83 2.09 -8.63
N GLU A 55 3.90 2.47 -9.32
CA GLU A 55 4.89 3.44 -8.83
C GLU A 55 4.24 4.82 -8.58
N ARG A 56 3.34 5.25 -9.47
CA ARG A 56 2.56 6.48 -9.26
C ARG A 56 1.70 6.38 -8.00
N TRP A 57 1.01 5.26 -7.78
CA TRP A 57 0.21 5.07 -6.58
C TRP A 57 1.05 5.10 -5.30
N PHE A 58 2.18 4.40 -5.28
CA PHE A 58 3.05 4.38 -4.10
C PHE A 58 3.72 5.71 -3.80
N ARG A 59 3.97 6.55 -4.81
CA ARG A 59 4.50 7.90 -4.59
C ARG A 59 3.58 8.75 -3.70
N GLU A 60 2.27 8.55 -3.82
CA GLU A 60 1.26 9.25 -2.99
C GLU A 60 1.05 8.57 -1.63
N LEU A 61 1.00 7.24 -1.61
CA LEU A 61 0.68 6.47 -0.40
C LEU A 61 1.85 6.42 0.60
N LEU A 62 3.05 6.08 0.12
CA LEU A 62 4.18 5.76 1.00
C LEU A 62 4.63 6.91 1.91
N PRO A 63 4.61 8.20 1.52
CA PRO A 63 4.96 9.30 2.43
C PRO A 63 4.14 9.32 3.72
N GLN A 64 2.89 8.83 3.68
CA GLN A 64 2.02 8.75 4.86
C GLN A 64 2.44 7.64 5.84
N VAL A 65 2.98 6.54 5.31
CA VAL A 65 3.49 5.38 6.06
C VAL A 65 4.91 5.63 6.56
N VAL A 66 5.79 6.13 5.69
CA VAL A 66 7.22 6.36 5.96
C VAL A 66 7.43 7.30 7.14
N ARG A 67 6.65 8.39 7.24
CA ARG A 67 6.69 9.35 8.37
C ARG A 67 6.34 8.73 9.73
N ARG A 68 5.84 7.49 9.75
CA ARG A 68 5.37 6.76 10.95
C ARG A 68 6.14 5.47 11.20
N GLN A 69 7.24 5.25 10.50
CA GLN A 69 8.11 4.11 10.79
C GLN A 69 8.77 4.26 12.17
N VAL A 70 9.05 3.11 12.78
CA VAL A 70 9.63 3.04 14.13
C VAL A 70 10.98 3.75 14.24
N ASP A 71 11.78 3.75 13.17
CA ASP A 71 13.05 4.49 13.06
C ASP A 71 12.87 6.02 13.00
N ARG A 72 11.63 6.49 12.80
CA ARG A 72 11.23 7.90 12.83
C ARG A 72 10.30 8.23 14.00
N GLY A 73 10.22 7.33 14.99
CA GLY A 73 9.42 7.51 16.20
C GLY A 73 7.94 7.18 16.07
N GLY A 74 7.50 6.56 14.96
CA GLY A 74 6.09 6.17 14.78
C GLY A 74 5.81 4.67 15.03
N PRO A 75 4.55 4.23 14.91
CA PRO A 75 4.13 2.87 15.28
C PRO A 75 4.37 1.80 14.20
N VAL A 76 4.85 2.14 13.00
CA VAL A 76 5.01 1.17 11.91
C VAL A 76 6.32 0.39 12.07
N LEU A 77 6.19 -0.89 12.42
CA LEU A 77 7.31 -1.79 12.70
C LEU A 77 7.78 -2.53 11.45
N LEU A 78 6.85 -3.06 10.64
CA LEU A 78 7.16 -3.83 9.43
C LEU A 78 6.23 -3.44 8.28
N VAL A 79 6.67 -3.75 7.07
CA VAL A 79 5.90 -3.60 5.84
C VAL A 79 6.00 -4.90 5.02
N GLN A 80 4.87 -5.37 4.48
CA GLN A 80 4.82 -6.51 3.53
C GLN A 80 4.93 -6.02 2.08
#